data_AF-A0A8J6ZX48-F1
#
_entry.id   AF-A0A8J6ZX48-F1
#
_cell.length_a   1.000
_cell.length_b   1.000
_cell.length_c   1.000
_cell.angle_alpha   90.00
_cell.angle_beta   90.00
_cell.angle_gamma   90.00
#
_symmetry.space_group_name_H-M   'P 1'
#
loop_
_entity.id
_entity.type
_entity.pdbx_description
1 polymer ?
#
loop_
_entity_poly.entity_id
_entity_poly.type
_entity_poly.pdbx_seq_one_letter_code
_entity_poly.pdbx_strand_id
1 'polypeptide(L)' 'MIIEGKNQRIQINLDLSPELYEAISNLAQHIHGDNAEVLLKAIALLEVAVEAKQKGKHIWIVDENQNLETEVIGI' A
#
# COMPACT_ATOMS: atom_id res chain seq x y z
N MET A 1 12.87 -16.87 19.76
CA MET A 1 12.77 -15.44 20.15
C MET A 1 11.34 -15.23 20.62
N ILE A 2 11.13 -15.01 21.92
CA ILE A 2 9.79 -14.86 22.49
C ILE A 2 9.33 -13.43 22.15
N ILE A 3 8.26 -13.32 21.38
CA ILE A 3 7.62 -12.03 21.07
C ILE A 3 6.71 -11.69 22.27
N GLU A 4 7.28 -11.11 23.32
CA GLU A 4 6.51 -10.55 24.43
C GLU A 4 5.99 -9.16 24.07
N GLY A 5 4.69 -9.07 23.77
CA GLY A 5 3.96 -7.81 23.79
C GLY A 5 3.07 -7.59 22.56
N LYS A 6 1.77 -7.89 22.69
CA LYS A 6 0.72 -7.60 21.69
C LYS A 6 0.58 -6.11 21.29
N ASN A 7 1.41 -5.21 21.83
CA ASN A 7 1.36 -3.78 21.56
C ASN A 7 2.76 -3.13 21.41
N GLN A 8 3.82 -3.93 21.22
CA GLN A 8 5.14 -3.39 20.91
C GLN A 8 5.20 -3.01 19.43
N ARG A 9 5.41 -1.71 19.16
CA ARG A 9 5.66 -1.22 17.79
C ARG A 9 7.09 -1.56 17.40
N ILE A 10 7.25 -2.19 16.24
CA ILE A 10 8.57 -2.40 15.63
C ILE A 10 8.90 -1.17 14.80
N GLN A 11 10.03 -0.53 15.09
CA GLN A 11 10.55 0.55 14.25
C GLN A 11 11.32 -0.04 13.08
N ILE A 12 11.00 0.42 11.87
CA ILE A 12 11.72 0.08 10.64
C ILE A 12 12.38 1.37 10.15
N ASN A 13 13.69 1.33 9.92
CA ASN A 13 14.42 2.41 9.28
C ASN A 13 14.64 2.04 7.81
N LEU A 14 14.35 2.97 6.91
CA LEU A 14 14.42 2.76 5.47
C LEU A 14 15.28 3.84 4.83
N ASP A 15 16.24 3.43 4.02
CA ASP A 15 16.96 4.34 3.12
C ASP A 15 16.14 4.47 1.83
N LEU A 16 15.72 5.70 1.51
CA LEU A 16 14.88 6.00 0.36
C LEU A 16 15.63 6.89 -0.62
N SER A 17 15.40 6.70 -1.92
CA SER A 17 15.83 7.69 -2.90
C SER A 17 15.03 8.99 -2.70
N PRO A 18 15.58 10.15 -3.09
CA PRO A 18 14.86 11.42 -3.01
C PRO A 18 13.50 11.39 -3.74
N GLU A 19 13.46 10.75 -4.91
CA GLU A 19 12.25 10.64 -5.74
C GLU A 19 11.17 9.80 -5.07
N LEU A 20 11.55 8.70 -4.41
CA LEU A 20 10.61 7.86 -3.69
C LEU A 20 10.08 8.57 -2.44
N TYR A 21 10.95 9.29 -1.72
CA TYR A 21 10.53 10.09 -0.57
C TYR A 21 9.53 11.18 -0.96
N GLU A 22 9.77 11.86 -2.09
CA GLU A 22 8.85 12.87 -2.63
C GLU A 22 7.49 12.24 -3.01
N ALA A 23 7.50 11.09 -3.68
CA ALA A 23 6.26 10.37 -4.01
C ALA A 23 5.43 10.01 -2.76
N ILE A 24 6.09 9.49 -1.71
CA ILE A 24 5.43 9.18 -0.43
C ILE A 24 4.89 10.45 0.23
N SER A 25 5.69 11.51 0.25
CA SER A 25 5.30 12.79 0.88
C SER A 25 4.11 13.43 0.17
N ASN A 26 4.08 13.37 -1.16
CA ASN A 26 2.95 13.84 -1.95
C ASN A 26 1.69 13.01 -1.65
N LEU A 27 1.79 11.67 -1.61
CA LEU A 27 0.66 10.82 -1.22
C LEU A 27 0.15 11.15 0.19
N ALA A 28 1.06 11.39 1.15
CA ALA A 28 0.70 11.76 2.52
C ALA A 28 -0.15 13.04 2.55
N GLN A 29 0.21 14.05 1.74
CA GLN A 29 -0.58 15.28 1.60
C GLN A 29 -1.98 15.02 1.04
N HIS A 30 -2.11 14.17 0.01
CA HIS A 30 -3.39 13.86 -0.61
C HIS A 30 -4.35 13.11 0.32
N ILE A 31 -3.81 12.28 1.23
CA ILE A 31 -4.62 11.53 2.21
C ILE A 31 -4.75 12.26 3.56
N HIS A 32 -4.21 13.48 3.68
CA HIS A 32 -4.14 14.24 4.94
C HIS A 32 -3.53 13.44 6.11
N GLY A 33 -2.50 12.64 5.81
CA GLY A 33 -1.83 11.75 6.76
C GLY A 33 -0.32 11.97 6.80
N ASP A 34 0.41 10.99 7.34
CA ASP A 34 1.87 10.98 7.39
C ASP A 34 2.48 9.88 6.50
N ASN A 35 3.81 9.92 6.34
CA ASN A 35 4.54 8.97 5.49
C ASN A 35 4.41 7.52 5.99
N ALA A 36 4.26 7.30 7.31
CA ALA A 36 4.08 5.96 7.84
C ALA A 36 2.70 5.41 7.49
N GLU A 37 1.65 6.25 7.56
CA GLU A 37 0.30 5.89 7.14
C GLU A 37 0.24 5.54 5.65
N VAL A 38 0.95 6.27 4.79
CA VAL A 38 1.08 5.93 3.36
C VAL A 38 1.68 4.53 3.18
N LEU A 39 2.79 4.23 3.86
CA LEU A 39 3.46 2.94 3.74
C LEU A 39 2.57 1.79 4.24
N LEU A 40 1.87 1.98 5.36
CA LEU A 40 0.94 0.97 5.90
C LEU A 40 -0.22 0.71 4.94
N LYS A 41 -0.83 1.76 4.36
CA LYS A 41 -1.90 1.64 3.36
C LYS A 41 -1.40 0.98 2.07
N ALA A 42 -0.19 1.29 1.62
CA ALA A 42 0.41 0.66 0.46
C ALA A 42 0.63 -0.85 0.67
N ILE A 43 1.10 -1.26 1.85
CA ILE A 43 1.25 -2.69 2.21
C ILE A 43 -0.11 -3.39 2.23
N ALA A 44 -1.14 -2.78 2.81
CA ALA A 44 -2.49 -3.35 2.83
C ALA A 44 -3.05 -3.53 1.41
N LEU A 45 -2.83 -2.57 0.51
CA LEU A 45 -3.22 -2.69 -0.89
C LEU A 45 -2.46 -3.82 -1.61
N LEU A 46 -1.15 -3.97 -1.33
CA LEU A 46 -0.35 -5.05 -1.88
C LEU A 46 -0.85 -6.43 -1.41
N GLU A 47 -1.26 -6.56 -0.14
CA GLU A 47 -1.83 -7.81 0.39
C GLU A 47 -3.09 -8.23 -0.40
N VAL A 48 -4.02 -7.29 -0.62
CA VAL A 48 -5.21 -7.53 -1.45
C VAL A 48 -4.84 -7.97 -2.86
N ALA A 49 -3.84 -7.32 -3.46
CA ALA A 49 -3.40 -7.64 -4.80
C ALA A 49 -2.79 -9.04 -4.92
N VAL A 50 -1.92 -9.40 -3.97
CA VAL A 50 -1.31 -10.73 -3.88
C VAL A 50 -2.37 -11.81 -3.67
N GLU A 51 -3.32 -11.59 -2.77
CA GLU A 51 -4.43 -12.53 -2.50
C GLU A 51 -5.29 -12.75 -3.76
N ALA A 52 -5.64 -11.68 -4.47
CA ALA A 52 -6.40 -11.76 -5.71
C ALA A 52 -5.66 -12.61 -6.76
N LYS A 53 -4.37 -12.35 -6.96
CA LYS A 53 -3.52 -13.08 -7.92
C LYS A 53 -3.39 -14.56 -7.56
N GLN A 54 -3.18 -14.89 -6.28
CA GLN A 54 -3.11 -16.27 -5.81
C GLN A 54 -4.41 -17.05 -6.06
N LYS A 55 -5.55 -16.35 -6.06
CA LYS A 55 -6.88 -16.92 -6.35
C LYS A 55 -7.24 -16.90 -7.84
N GLY A 56 -6.30 -16.53 -8.72
CA GLY A 56 -6.55 -16.41 -10.17
C GLY A 56 -7.53 -15.30 -10.54
N LYS A 57 -7.67 -14.27 -9.68
CA LYS A 57 -8.55 -13.11 -9.93
C LYS A 57 -7.76 -11.97 -10.55
N HIS A 58 -8.46 -11.16 -11.32
CA HIS A 58 -7.96 -9.91 -11.88
C HIS A 58 -8.30 -8.74 -10.93
N ILE A 59 -7.47 -7.69 -10.97
CA ILE A 59 -7.69 -6.45 -10.22
C ILE A 59 -8.04 -5.36 -11.21
N TRP A 60 -9.16 -4.68 -10.96
CA TRP A 60 -9.69 -3.65 -11.83
C TRP A 60 -9.97 -2.36 -11.07
N ILE A 61 -9.70 -1.24 -11.71
CA ILE A 61 -10.18 0.08 -11.28
C ILE A 61 -11.51 0.31 -11.99
N VAL A 62 -12.53 0.68 -11.21
CA VAL A 62 -13.88 0.97 -11.70
C VAL A 62 -14.20 2.44 -11.50
N ASP A 63 -14.96 3.01 -12.45
CA ASP A 63 -15.49 4.36 -12.33
C ASP A 63 -16.65 4.41 -11.32
N GLU A 64 -17.19 5.61 -11.08
CA GLU A 64 -18.34 5.82 -10.18
C GLU A 64 -19.61 5.05 -10.61
N ASN A 65 -19.70 4.65 -11.88
CA ASN A 65 -20.80 3.89 -12.46
C ASN A 65 -20.54 2.37 -12.52
N GLN A 66 -19.43 1.90 -11.92
CA GLN A 66 -18.98 0.51 -11.92
C GLN A 66 -18.54 -0.03 -13.30
N ASN A 67 -18.22 0.84 -14.25
CA ASN A 67 -17.60 0.43 -15.50
C ASN A 67 -16.12 0.08 -15.26
N LEU A 68 -15.65 -1.01 -15.86
CA LEU A 68 -14.25 -1.40 -15.81
C LEU A 68 -13.44 -0.43 -16.67
N GLU A 69 -12.65 0.43 -16.03
CA GLU A 69 -11.87 1.46 -16.72
C GLU A 69 -10.46 0.98 -17.05
N THR A 70 -9.81 0.29 -16.12
CA THR A 70 -8.42 -0.15 -16.29
C THR A 70 -8.12 -1.43 -15.51
N GLU A 71 -7.46 -2.38 -16.17
CA GLU A 71 -6.90 -3.57 -15.52
C GLU A 71 -5.52 -3.23 -14.93
N VAL A 72 -5.31 -3.60 -13.66
CA VAL A 72 -4.00 -3.45 -13.04
C VAL A 72 -3.16 -4.69 -13.34
N ILE A 73 -2.18 -4.53 -14.23
CA ILE A 73 -1.26 -5.60 -14.65
C ILE A 73 0.11 -5.37 -14.01
N GLY A 74 0.71 -6.44 -13.47
CA GLY A 74 2.12 -6.40 -13.03
C GLY A 74 2.36 -5.99 -11.57
N ILE A 75 1.41 -6.26 -10.68
CA ILE A 75 1.68 -6.33 -9.23
C ILE A 75 2.31 -7.70 -8.88
#